data_AF-A0A246NA75-F1
#
_entry.id   AF-A0A246NA75-F1
#
_cell.length_a   1.000
_cell.length_b   1.000
_cell.length_c   1.000
_cell.angle_alpha   90.00
_cell.angle_beta   90.00
_cell.angle_gamma   90.00
#
_symmetry.space_group_name_H-M   'P 1'
#
loop_
_entity.id
_entity.type
_entity.pdbx_description
1 polymer ?
#
loop_
_entity_poly.entity_id
_entity_poly.type
_entity_poly.pdbx_seq_one_letter_code
_entity_poly.pdbx_strand_id
1 'polypeptide(L)'
;QPSMRLLGLLHLLWEQSGINVWHPAFDKKKRSPGWVSWRLNETAGRIRIGRVPLRQSLMLMAMKDSPQAAQNRQTAKDAGSASRRLIFFSQLAAWSDAAEERLQHTLPLGLFAGFPSLELPDDVRDRLARSFSRELGDWRRGARTMLICQTEPPETAFIRKDGRNVPRSSCRVIDVALMTVSPRYIPLDSRYEGMVEDRLWQEKRAFIKPLRYDGEDDVFPDFVLKDVPGVDDLLPVD
;
A
#
# COMPACT_ATOMS: atom_id res chain seq x y z
N GLN A 1 -6.21 22.51 11.48
CA GLN A 1 -5.69 21.18 11.86
C GLN A 1 -4.88 20.66 10.69
N PRO A 2 -3.62 20.23 10.88
CA PRO A 2 -2.89 19.55 9.82
C PRO A 2 -3.65 18.25 9.47
N SER A 3 -4.06 18.12 8.21
CA SER A 3 -4.67 16.89 7.71
C SER A 3 -3.57 15.92 7.28
N MET A 4 -3.59 14.70 7.78
CA MET A 4 -2.67 13.63 7.36
C MET A 4 -2.77 13.40 5.85
N ARG A 5 -1.63 13.41 5.15
CA ARG A 5 -1.57 13.07 3.71
C ARG A 5 -1.66 11.56 3.52
N LEU A 6 -1.97 11.12 2.29
CA LEU A 6 -2.04 9.69 1.97
C LEU A 6 -0.72 8.95 2.26
N LEU A 7 0.43 9.57 1.97
CA LEU A 7 1.73 8.97 2.30
C LEU A 7 1.92 8.80 3.80
N GLY A 8 1.54 9.80 4.61
CA GLY A 8 1.55 9.69 6.07
C GLY A 8 0.66 8.56 6.59
N LEU A 9 -0.53 8.36 5.99
CA LEU A 9 -1.40 7.22 6.33
C LEU A 9 -0.78 5.89 5.92
N LEU A 10 -0.09 5.84 4.77
CA LEU A 10 0.66 4.67 4.31
C LEU A 10 1.71 4.28 5.37
N HIS A 11 2.54 5.23 5.78
CA HIS A 11 3.58 5.04 6.78
C HIS A 11 3.01 4.61 8.13
N LEU A 12 1.99 5.31 8.63
CA LEU A 12 1.31 4.98 9.89
C LEU A 12 0.83 3.53 9.90
N LEU A 13 0.11 3.12 8.85
CA LEU A 13 -0.41 1.76 8.76
C LEU A 13 0.73 0.75 8.71
N TRP A 14 1.79 1.03 7.96
CA TRP A 14 2.92 0.12 7.79
C TRP A 14 3.69 -0.11 9.11
N GLU A 15 3.92 0.97 9.86
CA GLU A 15 4.60 0.94 11.16
C GLU A 15 3.72 0.30 12.24
N GLN A 16 2.46 0.73 12.38
CA GLN A 16 1.53 0.19 13.37
C GLN A 16 1.15 -1.28 13.07
N SER A 17 1.31 -1.72 11.82
CA SER A 17 1.24 -3.12 11.42
C SER A 17 2.57 -3.87 11.62
N GLY A 18 3.65 -3.24 12.09
CA GLY A 18 4.97 -3.85 12.30
C GLY A 18 5.56 -4.50 11.05
N ILE A 19 5.18 -4.01 9.86
CA ILE A 19 5.66 -4.57 8.58
C ILE A 19 7.09 -4.09 8.31
N ASN A 20 7.45 -2.91 8.82
CA ASN A 20 8.78 -2.31 8.78
C ASN A 20 9.80 -2.97 9.74
N VAL A 21 9.38 -3.88 10.62
CA VAL A 21 10.27 -4.69 11.47
C VAL A 21 10.74 -5.89 10.67
N TRP A 22 11.94 -6.40 10.91
CA TRP A 22 12.44 -7.68 10.39
C TRP A 22 13.03 -8.53 11.52
N HIS A 23 12.83 -9.85 11.43
CA HIS A 23 13.44 -10.83 12.32
C HIS A 23 13.78 -12.11 11.51
N PRO A 24 14.93 -12.77 11.76
CA PRO A 24 15.34 -13.97 11.01
C PRO A 24 14.31 -15.11 11.00
N ALA A 25 13.42 -15.17 11.99
CA ALA A 25 12.31 -16.13 12.03
C ALA A 25 11.35 -16.03 10.81
N PHE A 26 11.30 -14.89 10.12
CA PHE A 26 10.52 -14.73 8.89
C PHE A 26 11.07 -15.54 7.70
N ASP A 27 12.32 -16.02 7.75
CA ASP A 27 12.82 -16.96 6.74
C ASP A 27 12.03 -18.29 6.76
N LYS A 28 11.56 -18.71 7.94
CA LYS A 28 10.71 -19.90 8.12
C LYS A 28 9.24 -19.60 7.87
N LYS A 29 8.79 -18.37 8.13
CA LYS A 29 7.41 -17.90 7.94
C LYS A 29 7.40 -16.72 6.96
N LYS A 30 7.49 -17.03 5.66
CA LYS A 30 7.60 -16.00 4.62
C LYS A 30 6.45 -15.00 4.69
N ARG A 31 6.80 -13.72 4.59
CA ARG A 31 5.84 -12.62 4.43
C ARG A 31 5.26 -12.69 3.02
N SER A 32 3.96 -12.92 2.94
CA SER A 32 3.21 -12.96 1.68
C SER A 32 2.34 -11.70 1.54
N PRO A 33 1.82 -11.40 0.34
CA PRO A 33 0.86 -10.31 0.19
C PRO A 33 -0.38 -10.49 1.08
N GLY A 34 -0.84 -11.74 1.26
CA GLY A 34 -1.95 -12.06 2.17
C GLY A 34 -1.62 -11.76 3.64
N TRP A 35 -0.37 -12.00 4.07
CA TRP A 35 0.10 -11.62 5.40
C TRP A 35 0.10 -10.09 5.59
N VAL A 36 0.55 -9.34 4.57
CA VAL A 36 0.51 -7.87 4.58
C VAL A 36 -0.94 -7.37 4.69
N SER A 37 -1.85 -7.86 3.85
CA SER A 37 -3.27 -7.50 3.92
C SER A 37 -3.88 -7.82 5.28
N TRP A 38 -3.57 -8.98 5.86
CA TRP A 38 -4.06 -9.34 7.19
C TRP A 38 -3.58 -8.36 8.27
N ARG A 39 -2.27 -8.03 8.31
CA ARG A 39 -1.72 -7.05 9.27
C ARG A 39 -2.38 -5.68 9.12
N LEU A 40 -2.49 -5.19 7.88
CA LEU A 40 -3.12 -3.91 7.58
C LEU A 40 -4.60 -3.90 8.01
N ASN A 41 -5.33 -4.98 7.79
CA ASN A 41 -6.73 -5.09 8.18
C ASN A 41 -6.91 -5.04 9.72
N GLU A 42 -6.05 -5.75 10.46
CA GLU A 42 -6.06 -5.74 11.92
C GLU A 42 -5.77 -4.34 12.48
N THR A 43 -4.74 -3.67 11.95
CA THR A 43 -4.40 -2.29 12.33
C THR A 43 -5.53 -1.31 11.95
N ALA A 44 -6.08 -1.40 10.75
CA ALA A 44 -7.18 -0.55 10.29
C ALA A 44 -8.49 -0.76 11.06
N GLY A 45 -8.66 -1.90 11.75
CA GLY A 45 -9.76 -2.14 12.68
C GLY A 45 -9.70 -1.28 13.94
N ARG A 46 -8.50 -0.80 14.30
CA ARG A 46 -8.23 0.00 15.51
C ARG A 46 -8.22 1.51 15.23
N ILE A 47 -7.93 1.89 13.98
CA ILE A 47 -7.93 3.29 13.54
C ILE A 47 -9.35 3.73 13.15
N ARG A 48 -9.77 4.92 13.58
CA ARG A 48 -11.10 5.48 13.26
C ARG A 48 -11.00 6.66 12.30
N ILE A 49 -11.87 6.70 11.30
CA ILE A 49 -12.13 7.88 10.47
C ILE A 49 -13.54 8.37 10.82
N GLY A 50 -13.61 9.46 11.57
CA GLY A 50 -14.87 9.90 12.19
C GLY A 50 -15.41 8.83 13.15
N ARG A 51 -16.63 8.33 12.88
CA ARG A 51 -17.31 7.35 13.74
C ARG A 51 -17.19 5.89 13.26
N VAL A 52 -16.45 5.62 12.19
CA VAL A 52 -16.29 4.28 11.66
C VAL A 52 -14.82 3.85 11.67
N PRO A 53 -14.53 2.57 11.91
CA PRO A 53 -13.19 2.03 11.71
C PRO A 53 -12.74 2.22 10.25
N LEU A 54 -11.46 2.54 10.05
CA LEU A 54 -10.83 2.70 8.73
C LEU A 54 -11.04 1.45 7.86
N ARG A 55 -11.01 0.24 8.44
CA ARG A 55 -11.25 -1.01 7.71
C ARG A 55 -12.55 -1.03 6.90
N GLN A 56 -13.57 -0.25 7.27
CA GLN A 56 -14.83 -0.18 6.52
C GLN A 56 -14.73 0.60 5.20
N SER A 57 -13.64 1.32 4.98
CA SER A 57 -13.36 2.03 3.74
C SER A 57 -12.09 1.50 3.06
N LEU A 58 -11.47 0.44 3.62
CA LEU A 58 -10.18 -0.08 3.17
C LEU A 58 -10.37 -1.28 2.24
N MET A 59 -9.75 -1.19 1.07
CA MET A 59 -9.67 -2.23 0.06
C MET A 59 -8.24 -2.77 0.04
N LEU A 60 -8.04 -4.09 0.15
CA LEU A 60 -6.71 -4.69 0.36
C LEU A 60 -6.34 -5.70 -0.72
N MET A 61 -5.04 -5.90 -0.94
CA MET A 61 -4.54 -6.92 -1.88
C MET A 61 -5.19 -8.27 -1.63
N ALA A 62 -5.67 -8.89 -2.69
CA ALA A 62 -6.34 -10.17 -2.67
C ALA A 62 -5.96 -11.01 -3.89
N MET A 63 -5.78 -12.31 -3.63
CA MET A 63 -5.73 -13.30 -4.70
C MET A 63 -7.15 -13.64 -5.15
N LYS A 64 -7.28 -14.12 -6.38
CA LYS A 64 -8.54 -14.67 -6.89
C LYS A 64 -9.06 -15.73 -5.93
N ASP A 65 -10.37 -15.75 -5.72
CA ASP A 65 -11.09 -16.72 -4.88
C ASP A 65 -10.68 -16.74 -3.38
N SER A 66 -9.92 -15.74 -2.92
CA SER A 66 -9.59 -15.58 -1.49
C SER A 66 -10.75 -14.96 -0.68
N PRO A 67 -10.82 -15.20 0.64
CA PRO A 67 -11.76 -14.51 1.53
C PRO A 67 -11.63 -12.99 1.45
N GLN A 68 -10.40 -12.47 1.30
CA GLN A 68 -10.16 -11.04 1.13
C GLN A 68 -10.82 -10.49 -0.15
N ALA A 69 -10.85 -11.26 -1.25
CA ALA A 69 -11.52 -10.84 -2.48
C ALA A 69 -13.06 -10.74 -2.30
N ALA A 70 -13.65 -11.64 -1.51
CA ALA A 70 -15.06 -11.54 -1.14
C ALA A 70 -15.32 -10.32 -0.24
N GLN A 71 -14.44 -10.09 0.73
CA GLN A 71 -14.51 -8.91 1.60
C GLN A 71 -14.40 -7.60 0.79
N ASN A 72 -13.48 -7.52 -0.17
CA ASN A 72 -13.33 -6.37 -1.06
C ASN A 72 -14.63 -6.07 -1.84
N ARG A 73 -15.27 -7.11 -2.40
CA ARG A 73 -16.56 -6.95 -3.11
C ARG A 73 -17.66 -6.43 -2.18
N GLN A 74 -17.71 -6.94 -0.96
CA GLN A 74 -18.69 -6.50 0.03
C GLN A 74 -18.43 -5.04 0.44
N THR A 75 -17.19 -4.68 0.76
CA THR A 75 -16.79 -3.31 1.09
C THR A 75 -17.12 -2.34 -0.04
N ALA A 76 -16.84 -2.70 -1.30
CA ALA A 76 -17.18 -1.86 -2.46
C ALA A 76 -18.70 -1.66 -2.61
N LYS A 77 -19.49 -2.73 -2.42
CA LYS A 77 -20.97 -2.65 -2.47
C LYS A 77 -21.54 -1.75 -1.36
N ASP A 78 -21.03 -1.90 -0.13
CA ASP A 78 -21.47 -1.11 1.02
C ASP A 78 -21.08 0.36 0.85
N ALA A 79 -19.88 0.62 0.32
CA ALA A 79 -19.41 1.96 0.02
C ALA A 79 -20.24 2.63 -1.08
N GLY A 80 -20.61 1.92 -2.13
CA GLY A 80 -21.52 2.44 -3.17
C GLY A 80 -22.88 2.82 -2.59
N SER A 81 -23.48 1.93 -1.80
CA SER A 81 -24.78 2.18 -1.13
C SER A 81 -24.74 3.38 -0.19
N ALA A 82 -23.60 3.62 0.46
CA ALA A 82 -23.41 4.71 1.42
C ALA A 82 -22.77 5.97 0.82
N SER A 83 -22.54 6.02 -0.49
CA SER A 83 -21.78 7.10 -1.17
C SER A 83 -20.46 7.42 -0.47
N ARG A 84 -19.72 6.37 -0.08
CA ARG A 84 -18.50 6.46 0.72
C ARG A 84 -17.27 6.35 -0.16
N ARG A 85 -16.32 7.26 0.05
CA ARG A 85 -14.98 7.19 -0.52
C ARG A 85 -14.24 5.95 -0.02
N LEU A 86 -13.48 5.32 -0.91
CA LEU A 86 -12.65 4.16 -0.59
C LEU A 86 -11.17 4.53 -0.56
N ILE A 87 -10.42 3.83 0.29
CA ILE A 87 -8.97 3.83 0.36
C ILE A 87 -8.50 2.44 -0.08
N PHE A 88 -7.58 2.38 -1.03
CA PHE A 88 -7.01 1.14 -1.52
C PHE A 88 -5.57 1.01 -1.05
N PHE A 89 -5.21 -0.16 -0.55
CA PHE A 89 -3.83 -0.54 -0.28
C PHE A 89 -3.48 -1.73 -1.17
N SER A 90 -2.57 -1.52 -2.12
CA SER A 90 -2.16 -2.55 -3.06
C SER A 90 -0.69 -2.44 -3.47
N GLN A 91 -0.29 -3.21 -4.46
CA GLN A 91 0.99 -3.08 -5.14
C GLN A 91 0.77 -2.84 -6.63
N LEU A 92 1.67 -2.10 -7.26
CA LEU A 92 1.74 -2.07 -8.71
C LEU A 92 2.01 -3.50 -9.24
N ALA A 93 1.45 -3.83 -10.40
CA ALA A 93 1.78 -5.05 -11.12
C ALA A 93 3.28 -5.09 -11.44
N ALA A 94 3.85 -6.26 -11.76
CA ALA A 94 5.19 -6.30 -12.32
C ALA A 94 5.28 -5.38 -13.54
N TRP A 95 6.39 -4.67 -13.68
CA TRP A 95 6.58 -3.76 -14.80
C TRP A 95 6.54 -4.50 -16.14
N SER A 96 5.89 -3.89 -17.11
CA SER A 96 5.85 -4.28 -18.53
C SER A 96 5.37 -3.08 -19.33
N ASP A 97 5.61 -3.07 -20.65
CA ASP A 97 5.10 -2.02 -21.54
C ASP A 97 3.57 -1.88 -21.43
N ALA A 98 2.85 -3.01 -21.33
CA ALA A 98 1.40 -3.01 -21.14
C ALA A 98 0.98 -2.46 -19.76
N ALA A 99 1.79 -2.60 -18.72
CA ALA A 99 1.51 -1.98 -17.42
C ALA A 99 1.78 -0.47 -17.44
N GLU A 100 2.83 -0.03 -18.14
CA GLU A 100 3.16 1.37 -18.38
C GLU A 100 2.08 2.07 -19.22
N GLU A 101 1.59 1.42 -20.27
CA GLU A 101 0.47 1.90 -21.09
C GLU A 101 -0.80 2.02 -20.27
N ARG A 102 -1.13 1.01 -19.45
CA ARG A 102 -2.29 1.10 -18.55
C ARG A 102 -2.21 2.28 -17.58
N LEU A 103 -1.01 2.61 -17.09
CA LEU A 103 -0.80 3.76 -16.20
C LEU A 103 -1.21 5.10 -16.82
N GLN A 104 -1.40 5.18 -18.14
CA GLN A 104 -1.96 6.36 -18.78
C GLN A 104 -3.45 6.57 -18.45
N HIS A 105 -4.19 5.53 -18.04
CA HIS A 105 -5.65 5.62 -17.85
C HIS A 105 -6.17 4.97 -16.56
N THR A 106 -5.41 4.04 -15.96
CA THR A 106 -5.79 3.30 -14.75
C THR A 106 -4.57 2.93 -13.93
N LEU A 107 -4.73 2.74 -12.63
CA LEU A 107 -3.64 2.21 -11.80
C LEU A 107 -3.35 0.74 -12.16
N PRO A 108 -2.14 0.39 -12.64
CA PRO A 108 -1.81 -0.97 -13.04
C PRO A 108 -1.53 -1.83 -11.81
N LEU A 109 -2.58 -2.37 -11.20
CA LEU A 109 -2.45 -3.13 -9.95
C LEU A 109 -2.09 -4.59 -10.17
N GLY A 110 -1.34 -5.15 -9.22
CA GLY A 110 -1.32 -6.59 -8.93
C GLY A 110 -2.33 -6.91 -7.83
N LEU A 111 -2.73 -8.19 -7.70
CA LEU A 111 -3.51 -8.68 -6.55
C LEU A 111 -4.79 -7.88 -6.27
N PHE A 112 -5.50 -7.47 -7.31
CA PHE A 112 -6.67 -6.59 -7.24
C PHE A 112 -8.00 -7.36 -7.19
N ALA A 113 -8.01 -8.62 -6.76
CA ALA A 113 -9.23 -9.42 -6.79
C ALA A 113 -10.34 -8.79 -5.92
N GLY A 114 -11.50 -8.55 -6.53
CA GLY A 114 -12.62 -7.89 -5.88
C GLY A 114 -12.56 -6.35 -5.86
N PHE A 115 -11.55 -5.73 -6.48
CA PHE A 115 -11.51 -4.29 -6.66
C PHE A 115 -12.41 -3.84 -7.84
N PRO A 116 -13.07 -2.68 -7.74
CA PRO A 116 -13.55 -1.95 -8.91
C PRO A 116 -12.38 -1.47 -9.78
N SER A 117 -12.66 -1.12 -11.03
CA SER A 117 -11.66 -0.48 -11.92
C SER A 117 -11.26 0.87 -11.34
N LEU A 118 -9.96 1.16 -11.25
CA LEU A 118 -9.47 2.44 -10.72
C LEU A 118 -9.10 3.38 -11.86
N GLU A 119 -10.01 4.27 -12.23
CA GLU A 119 -9.78 5.26 -13.28
C GLU A 119 -8.82 6.33 -12.77
N LEU A 120 -7.74 6.57 -13.52
CA LEU A 120 -6.70 7.51 -13.15
C LEU A 120 -6.81 8.77 -14.01
N PRO A 121 -7.30 9.89 -13.45
CA PRO A 121 -7.38 11.16 -14.15
C PRO A 121 -5.99 11.72 -14.50
N ASP A 122 -5.91 12.49 -15.59
CA ASP A 122 -4.66 13.11 -16.05
C ASP A 122 -3.99 13.96 -14.96
N ASP A 123 -4.78 14.79 -14.25
CA ASP A 123 -4.27 15.66 -13.20
C ASP A 123 -3.67 14.88 -12.02
N VAL A 124 -4.25 13.72 -11.69
CA VAL A 124 -3.76 12.82 -10.64
C VAL A 124 -2.50 12.09 -11.13
N ARG A 125 -2.50 11.61 -12.37
CA ARG A 125 -1.34 10.97 -13.00
C ARG A 125 -0.14 11.91 -13.03
N ASP A 126 -0.35 13.18 -13.39
CA ASP A 126 0.71 14.18 -13.44
C ASP A 126 1.27 14.50 -12.04
N ARG A 127 0.40 14.58 -11.02
CA ARG A 127 0.84 14.74 -9.62
C ARG A 127 1.63 13.52 -9.13
N LEU A 128 1.18 12.32 -9.47
CA LEU A 128 1.85 11.05 -9.16
C LEU A 128 3.24 11.01 -9.79
N ALA A 129 3.34 11.33 -11.08
CA ALA A 129 4.60 11.34 -11.82
C ALA A 129 5.60 12.36 -11.26
N ARG A 130 5.13 13.53 -10.83
CA ARG A 130 5.98 14.55 -10.20
C ARG A 130 6.44 14.16 -8.80
N SER A 131 5.52 13.69 -7.97
CA SER A 131 5.77 13.50 -6.53
C SER A 131 6.46 12.17 -6.20
N PHE A 132 6.26 11.15 -7.05
CA PHE A 132 6.77 9.78 -6.84
C PHE A 132 7.60 9.30 -8.04
N SER A 133 8.38 10.21 -8.65
CA SER A 133 9.21 9.90 -9.82
C SER A 133 10.26 8.82 -9.52
N ARG A 134 10.77 8.80 -8.29
CA ARG A 134 11.72 7.79 -7.79
C ARG A 134 11.07 6.41 -7.73
N GLU A 135 9.93 6.29 -7.05
CA GLU A 135 9.22 5.03 -6.86
C GLU A 135 8.75 4.45 -8.20
N LEU A 136 8.29 5.31 -9.12
CA LEU A 136 7.98 4.90 -10.50
C LEU A 136 9.24 4.45 -11.25
N GLY A 137 10.38 5.12 -11.07
CA GLY A 137 11.66 4.69 -11.63
C GLY A 137 12.14 3.35 -11.06
N ASP A 138 11.93 3.11 -9.77
CA ASP A 138 12.24 1.82 -9.13
C ASP A 138 11.31 0.72 -9.60
N TRP A 139 10.01 1.00 -9.74
CA TRP A 139 9.03 0.09 -10.34
C TRP A 139 9.43 -0.34 -11.75
N ARG A 140 9.82 0.60 -12.62
CA ARG A 140 10.33 0.31 -13.98
C ARG A 140 11.58 -0.58 -14.00
N ARG A 141 12.34 -0.59 -12.90
CA ARG A 141 13.50 -1.46 -12.70
C ARG A 141 13.16 -2.77 -11.98
N GLY A 142 11.87 -3.07 -11.84
CA GLY A 142 11.36 -4.32 -11.24
C GLY A 142 11.23 -4.30 -9.72
N ALA A 143 11.43 -3.15 -9.06
CA ALA A 143 11.25 -3.07 -7.62
C ALA A 143 9.76 -3.20 -7.24
N ARG A 144 9.48 -3.86 -6.11
CA ARG A 144 8.12 -3.91 -5.56
C ARG A 144 7.76 -2.51 -5.08
N THR A 145 6.64 -2.01 -5.59
CA THR A 145 6.13 -0.67 -5.24
C THR A 145 4.72 -0.81 -4.71
N MET A 146 4.57 -0.51 -3.43
CA MET A 146 3.29 -0.45 -2.74
C MET A 146 2.60 0.87 -3.12
N LEU A 147 1.27 0.85 -3.12
CA LEU A 147 0.48 2.05 -3.26
C LEU A 147 -0.57 2.14 -2.17
N ILE A 148 -0.91 3.39 -1.86
CA ILE A 148 -2.19 3.76 -1.29
C ILE A 148 -2.89 4.73 -2.25
N CYS A 149 -4.19 4.60 -2.46
CA CYS A 149 -4.96 5.64 -3.15
C CYS A 149 -6.31 5.90 -2.50
N GLN A 150 -6.75 7.15 -2.59
CA GLN A 150 -8.11 7.54 -2.25
C GLN A 150 -8.93 7.70 -3.53
N THR A 151 -10.20 7.35 -3.46
CA THR A 151 -11.13 7.42 -4.59
C THR A 151 -12.44 8.06 -4.22
N GLU A 152 -13.17 8.53 -5.23
CA GLU A 152 -14.60 8.79 -5.10
C GLU A 152 -15.38 7.47 -4.89
N PRO A 153 -16.63 7.53 -4.38
CA PRO A 153 -17.44 6.33 -4.19
C PRO A 153 -17.53 5.47 -5.47
N PRO A 154 -17.59 4.14 -5.34
CA PRO A 154 -17.70 3.26 -6.49
C PRO A 154 -19.02 3.50 -7.23
N GLU A 155 -18.93 3.68 -8.53
CA GLU A 155 -20.06 3.76 -9.44
C GLU A 155 -20.22 2.42 -10.18
N THR A 156 -21.44 2.07 -10.56
CA THR A 156 -21.72 0.87 -11.36
C THR A 156 -22.46 1.28 -12.63
N ALA A 157 -21.82 1.06 -13.77
CA ALA A 157 -22.41 1.24 -15.09
C ALA A 157 -22.64 -0.13 -15.75
N PHE A 158 -23.64 -0.23 -16.63
CA PHE A 158 -23.83 -1.42 -17.46
C PHE A 158 -23.13 -1.21 -18.80
N ILE A 159 -22.18 -2.09 -19.12
CA ILE A 159 -21.46 -2.07 -20.39
C ILE A 159 -21.87 -3.24 -21.28
N ARG A 160 -21.76 -3.07 -22.59
CA ARG A 160 -21.92 -4.15 -23.56
C ARG A 160 -20.61 -4.95 -23.63
N LYS A 161 -20.67 -6.24 -23.29
CA LYS A 161 -19.58 -7.18 -23.49
C LYS A 161 -20.13 -8.47 -24.08
N ASP A 162 -19.59 -8.90 -25.22
CA ASP A 162 -20.01 -10.12 -25.92
C ASP A 162 -21.52 -10.20 -26.16
N GLY A 163 -22.13 -9.08 -26.55
CA GLY A 163 -23.58 -9.00 -26.80
C GLY A 163 -24.46 -9.03 -25.55
N ARG A 164 -23.89 -8.96 -24.34
CA ARG A 164 -24.63 -8.94 -23.06
C ARG A 164 -24.35 -7.64 -22.29
N ASN A 165 -25.36 -7.18 -21.54
CA ASN A 165 -25.17 -6.09 -20.57
C ASN A 165 -24.56 -6.69 -19.31
N VAL A 166 -23.36 -6.24 -18.95
CA VAL A 166 -22.68 -6.67 -17.73
C VAL A 166 -22.40 -5.46 -16.84
N PRO A 167 -22.60 -5.57 -15.52
CA PRO A 167 -22.23 -4.50 -14.61
C PRO A 167 -20.71 -4.34 -14.58
N ARG A 168 -20.23 -3.11 -14.66
CA ARG A 168 -18.85 -2.70 -14.45
C ARG A 168 -18.83 -1.69 -13.32
N SER A 169 -18.12 -2.02 -12.25
CA SER A 169 -17.86 -1.07 -11.18
C SER A 169 -16.52 -0.36 -11.40
N SER A 170 -16.52 0.95 -11.25
CA SER A 170 -15.31 1.78 -11.28
C SER A 170 -15.31 2.81 -10.16
N CYS A 171 -14.11 3.26 -9.81
CA CYS A 171 -13.86 4.36 -8.90
C CYS A 171 -12.94 5.36 -9.61
N ARG A 172 -13.27 6.64 -9.53
CA ARG A 172 -12.35 7.71 -9.95
C ARG A 172 -11.35 8.00 -8.85
N VAL A 173 -10.05 7.91 -9.16
CA VAL A 173 -8.97 8.19 -8.20
C VAL A 173 -8.88 9.68 -7.92
N ILE A 174 -8.70 10.05 -6.65
CA ILE A 174 -8.52 11.43 -6.17
C ILE A 174 -7.04 11.73 -5.95
N ASP A 175 -6.35 10.81 -5.28
CA ASP A 175 -4.95 10.97 -4.91
C ASP A 175 -4.27 9.61 -4.71
N VAL A 176 -2.95 9.57 -4.91
CA VAL A 176 -2.13 8.35 -4.90
C VAL A 176 -0.80 8.64 -4.21
N ALA A 177 -0.35 7.72 -3.36
CA ALA A 177 1.01 7.71 -2.87
C ALA A 177 1.66 6.35 -3.08
N LEU A 178 2.97 6.36 -3.36
CA LEU A 178 3.78 5.16 -3.60
C LEU A 178 4.83 5.00 -2.51
N MET A 179 5.22 3.76 -2.25
CA MET A 179 6.35 3.41 -1.40
C MET A 179 7.06 2.19 -1.98
N THR A 180 8.34 2.35 -2.35
CA THR A 180 9.18 1.21 -2.75
C THR A 180 9.51 0.36 -1.52
N VAL A 181 9.45 -0.96 -1.68
CA VAL A 181 9.77 -1.92 -0.61
C VAL A 181 10.69 -3.02 -1.11
N SER A 182 11.47 -3.59 -0.20
CA SER A 182 12.25 -4.80 -0.45
C SER A 182 11.34 -6.02 -0.67
N PRO A 183 11.88 -7.16 -1.17
CA PRO A 183 11.13 -8.42 -1.24
C PRO A 183 10.53 -8.84 0.11
N ARG A 184 11.13 -8.40 1.22
CA ARG A 184 10.75 -8.67 2.62
C ARG A 184 9.75 -7.65 3.20
N TYR A 185 9.25 -6.73 2.35
CA TYR A 185 8.33 -5.64 2.67
C TYR A 185 8.89 -4.52 3.55
N ILE A 186 10.22 -4.39 3.61
CA ILE A 186 10.87 -3.28 4.31
C ILE A 186 10.82 -2.04 3.40
N PRO A 187 10.31 -0.89 3.86
CA PRO A 187 10.33 0.38 3.11
C PRO A 187 11.74 0.79 2.72
N LEU A 188 11.90 1.32 1.50
CA LEU A 188 13.18 1.78 0.96
C LEU A 188 13.05 3.20 0.37
N ASP A 189 13.77 4.14 0.97
CA ASP A 189 13.89 5.55 0.55
C ASP A 189 15.03 5.72 -0.47
N SER A 190 15.94 4.75 -0.55
CA SER A 190 17.01 4.73 -1.55
C SER A 190 17.43 3.32 -1.97
N ARG A 191 18.18 3.24 -3.08
CA ARG A 191 18.82 1.99 -3.53
C ARG A 191 19.90 1.51 -2.56
N TYR A 192 20.60 2.44 -1.91
CA TYR A 192 21.63 2.13 -0.93
C TYR A 192 21.02 1.43 0.29
N GLU A 193 19.87 1.93 0.77
CA GLU A 193 19.13 1.23 1.83
C GLU A 193 18.73 -0.19 1.42
N GLY A 194 18.37 -0.41 0.15
CA GLY A 194 18.11 -1.76 -0.35
C GLY A 194 19.32 -2.69 -0.24
N MET A 195 20.54 -2.18 -0.46
CA MET A 195 21.78 -2.94 -0.29
C MET A 195 22.06 -3.23 1.18
N VAL A 196 21.86 -2.25 2.05
CA VAL A 196 22.02 -2.40 3.51
C VAL A 196 21.01 -3.40 4.06
N GLU A 197 19.74 -3.29 3.68
CA GLU A 197 18.67 -4.20 4.08
C GLU A 197 18.94 -5.64 3.65
N ASP A 198 19.43 -5.83 2.42
CA ASP A 198 19.79 -7.17 1.94
C ASP A 198 20.99 -7.74 2.70
N ARG A 199 21.98 -6.90 3.03
CA ARG A 199 23.12 -7.32 3.85
C ARG A 199 22.71 -7.71 5.27
N LEU A 200 21.88 -6.90 5.93
CA LEU A 200 21.32 -7.20 7.25
C LEU A 200 20.54 -8.52 7.25
N TRP A 201 19.76 -8.76 6.19
CA TRP A 201 19.05 -10.03 6.02
C TRP A 201 20.00 -11.23 5.83
N GLN A 202 21.04 -11.11 5.00
CA GLN A 202 22.05 -12.15 4.79
C GLN A 202 22.79 -12.50 6.09
N GLU A 203 23.11 -11.48 6.89
CA GLU A 203 23.76 -11.62 8.20
C GLU A 203 22.82 -12.09 9.32
N LYS A 204 21.54 -12.37 9.02
CA LYS A 204 20.54 -12.83 9.99
C LYS A 204 20.37 -11.86 11.16
N ARG A 205 20.39 -10.56 10.87
CA ARG A 205 20.11 -9.51 11.86
C ARG A 205 18.61 -9.35 12.11
N ALA A 206 18.25 -8.96 13.32
CA ALA A 206 16.92 -8.40 13.61
C ALA A 206 17.00 -6.88 13.55
N PHE A 207 16.05 -6.21 12.91
CA PHE A 207 16.08 -4.76 12.74
C PHE A 207 14.68 -4.16 12.53
N ILE A 208 14.57 -2.84 12.60
CA ILE A 208 13.41 -2.06 12.18
C ILE A 208 13.88 -0.94 11.25
N LYS A 209 13.08 -0.62 10.22
CA LYS A 209 13.22 0.61 9.44
C LYS A 209 12.22 1.64 9.99
N PRO A 210 12.66 2.66 10.73
CA PRO A 210 11.79 3.76 11.14
C PRO A 210 11.18 4.46 9.91
N LEU A 211 9.93 4.87 10.01
CA LEU A 211 9.22 5.60 8.96
C LEU A 211 9.04 7.05 9.38
N ARG A 212 9.22 7.97 8.42
CA ARG A 212 9.09 9.41 8.69
C ARG A 212 7.64 9.84 8.55
N TYR A 213 7.15 10.61 9.52
CA TYR A 213 5.85 11.26 9.45
C TYR A 213 5.98 12.67 8.88
N ASP A 214 4.91 13.15 8.23
CA ASP A 214 4.83 14.55 7.79
C ASP A 214 4.88 15.48 9.03
N GLY A 215 6.03 16.08 9.35
CA GLY A 215 6.12 17.17 10.33
C GLY A 215 7.19 17.07 11.42
N GLU A 216 8.06 16.05 11.44
CA GLU A 216 9.17 15.96 12.39
C GLU A 216 10.50 16.25 11.69
N ASP A 217 11.27 17.22 12.21
CA ASP A 217 12.64 17.54 11.78
C ASP A 217 13.67 16.51 12.30
N ASP A 218 13.21 15.41 12.91
CA ASP A 218 14.05 14.41 13.54
C ASP A 218 14.79 13.55 12.51
N VAL A 219 16.11 13.47 12.68
CA VAL A 219 16.98 12.62 11.88
C VAL A 219 16.89 11.19 12.40
N PHE A 220 16.00 10.40 11.80
CA PHE A 220 15.93 8.97 12.07
C PHE A 220 17.06 8.20 11.37
N PRO A 221 17.65 7.19 12.04
CA PRO A 221 18.54 6.25 11.37
C PRO A 221 17.77 5.44 10.32
N ASP A 222 18.45 5.04 9.24
CA ASP A 222 17.83 4.22 8.20
C ASP A 222 17.38 2.87 8.78
N PHE A 223 18.22 2.22 9.59
CA PHE A 223 17.90 0.95 10.25
C PHE A 223 18.34 0.97 11.71
N VAL A 224 17.49 0.42 12.58
CA VAL A 224 17.81 0.19 13.99
C VAL A 224 17.89 -1.31 14.23
N LEU A 225 19.05 -1.80 14.67
CA LEU A 225 19.25 -3.20 15.03
C LEU A 225 18.47 -3.52 16.30
N LYS A 226 17.82 -4.67 16.37
CA LYS A 226 16.99 -5.12 17.51
C LYS A 226 17.61 -6.28 18.29
N ASP A 227 18.79 -6.73 17.87
CA ASP A 227 19.54 -7.86 18.44
C ASP A 227 20.81 -7.41 19.18
N VAL A 228 20.89 -6.13 19.53
CA VAL A 228 21.99 -5.53 20.30
C VAL A 228 21.45 -4.79 21.54
N PRO A 229 22.23 -4.68 22.63
CA PRO A 229 21.82 -3.91 23.80
C PRO A 229 21.65 -2.41 23.50
N GLY A 230 20.80 -1.71 24.27
CA GLY A 230 20.67 -0.24 24.26
C GLY A 230 19.74 0.35 23.18
N VAL A 231 18.85 -0.46 22.62
CA VAL A 231 17.99 -0.09 21.49
C VAL A 231 16.63 0.46 21.92
N ASP A 232 16.16 0.10 23.11
CA ASP A 232 14.83 0.47 23.60
C ASP A 232 14.67 1.99 23.77
N ASP A 233 15.79 2.72 23.86
CA ASP A 233 15.82 4.19 23.99
C ASP A 233 15.69 4.94 22.64
N LEU A 234 15.77 4.24 21.50
CA LEU A 234 15.85 4.84 20.15
C LEU A 234 14.55 4.74 19.33
N LEU A 235 13.51 4.12 19.88
CA LEU A 235 12.23 3.97 19.19
C LEU A 235 11.14 4.70 19.98
N PRO A 236 10.20 5.37 19.31
CA PRO A 236 9.03 5.94 19.99
C PRO A 236 8.35 4.82 20.79
N VAL A 237 8.13 5.06 22.08
CA VAL A 237 7.41 4.14 22.97
C VAL A 237 5.95 4.12 22.52
N ASP A 238 5.38 2.91 22.39
CA ASP A 238 4.00 2.61 21.95
C ASP A 238 2.92 3.50 22.59
#